data_AF-A0A9E2UWB2-F1
#
_entry.id   AF-A0A9E2UWB2-F1
#
_cell.length_a   1.000
_cell.length_b   1.000
_cell.length_c   1.000
_cell.angle_alpha   90.00
_cell.angle_beta   90.00
_cell.angle_gamma   90.00
#
_symmetry.space_group_name_H-M   'P 1'
#
loop_
_entity.id
_entity.type
_entity.pdbx_description
1 polymer ?
#
loop_
_entity_poly.entity_id
_entity_poly.type
_entity_poly.pdbx_seq_one_letter_code
_entity_poly.pdbx_strand_id
1 'polypeptide(L)'
;LIPLFGYTNSTASVEKVGSGEYDISIGVDYIAMSWKKQGSPVEFVYPKSGISVIASPIAIMKASKNVKAAKLLYDYILSIDGQKVLVKAEVLPVRPEVELEKGATPVKEILERALPVDDKKLTEEKEGMINKFNAIMKKK
;
A
#
# COMPACT_ATOMS: atom_id res chain seq x y z
N LEU A 1 23.07 -2.54 -18.88
CA LEU A 1 22.19 -1.42 -18.50
C LEU A 1 22.06 -1.43 -16.99
N ILE A 2 22.38 -0.33 -16.32
CA ILE A 2 22.16 -0.18 -14.88
C ILE A 2 20.68 0.20 -14.71
N PRO A 3 19.86 -0.54 -13.93
CA PRO A 3 18.48 -0.14 -13.73
C PRO A 3 18.48 1.18 -12.97
N LEU A 4 17.96 2.21 -13.63
CA LEU A 4 17.71 3.51 -13.04
C LEU A 4 16.57 3.30 -12.04
N PHE A 5 16.88 3.10 -10.76
CA PHE A 5 15.88 3.19 -9.68
C PHE A 5 15.36 4.64 -9.66
N GLY A 6 14.37 4.92 -10.50
CA GLY A 6 13.76 6.23 -10.63
C GLY A 6 13.10 6.63 -9.31
N TYR A 7 13.41 7.84 -8.84
CA TYR A 7 12.69 8.54 -7.76
C TYR A 7 11.29 8.91 -8.24
N THR A 8 10.47 7.90 -8.46
CA THR A 8 9.09 8.03 -8.89
C THR A 8 8.21 7.51 -7.76
N ASN A 9 6.99 8.03 -7.66
CA ASN A 9 6.01 7.43 -6.76
C ASN A 9 5.69 6.00 -7.21
N SER A 10 5.08 5.20 -6.33
CA SER A 10 4.80 3.80 -6.61
C SER A 10 3.91 3.57 -7.85
N THR A 11 3.14 4.58 -8.26
CA THR A 11 2.34 4.53 -9.48
C THR A 11 3.23 4.56 -10.71
N ALA A 12 4.05 5.59 -10.87
CA ALA A 12 4.91 5.74 -12.04
C ALA A 12 5.96 4.62 -12.16
N SER A 13 6.43 4.03 -11.06
CA SER A 13 7.35 2.87 -11.11
C SER A 13 6.67 1.61 -11.67
N VAL A 14 5.41 1.36 -11.32
CA VAL A 14 4.64 0.21 -11.81
C VAL A 14 4.16 0.44 -13.25
N GLU A 15 3.75 1.66 -13.59
CA GLU A 15 3.38 2.03 -14.97
C GLU A 15 4.51 1.76 -15.96
N LYS A 16 5.76 2.06 -15.58
CA LYS A 16 6.93 1.77 -16.41
C LYS A 16 7.18 0.28 -16.64
N VAL A 17 6.81 -0.57 -15.69
CA VAL A 17 6.82 -2.03 -15.91
C VAL A 17 5.66 -2.43 -16.81
N GLY A 18 4.47 -1.85 -16.57
CA GLY A 18 3.28 -2.07 -17.39
C GLY A 18 3.45 -1.67 -18.86
N SER A 19 4.26 -0.65 -19.16
CA SER A 19 4.59 -0.20 -20.51
C SER A 19 5.80 -0.92 -21.14
N GLY A 20 6.51 -1.75 -20.37
CA GLY A 20 7.74 -2.40 -20.81
C GLY A 20 9.00 -1.51 -20.81
N GLU A 21 8.96 -0.33 -20.19
CA GLU A 21 10.14 0.52 -20.01
C GLU A 21 11.09 -0.07 -18.96
N TYR A 22 10.56 -0.71 -17.91
CA TYR A 22 11.31 -1.41 -16.86
C TYR A 22 10.94 -2.90 -16.80
N ASP A 23 11.93 -3.76 -16.55
CA ASP A 23 11.67 -5.20 -16.36
C ASP A 23 11.03 -5.49 -14.98
N ILE A 24 11.43 -4.73 -13.95
CA ILE A 24 11.04 -4.95 -12.55
C ILE A 24 10.94 -3.59 -11.83
N SER A 25 9.97 -3.45 -10.94
CA SER A 25 9.89 -2.32 -10.00
C SER A 25 9.37 -2.76 -8.63
N ILE A 26 9.57 -1.89 -7.63
CA ILE A 26 8.93 -2.02 -6.32
C ILE A 26 7.72 -1.09 -6.33
N GLY A 27 6.55 -1.61 -5.95
CA GLY A 27 5.29 -0.89 -5.99
C GLY A 27 4.23 -1.52 -5.10
N VAL A 28 3.00 -1.05 -5.27
CA VAL A 28 1.84 -1.53 -4.52
C VAL A 28 1.04 -2.51 -5.38
N ASP A 29 0.53 -3.56 -4.76
CA ASP A 29 -0.15 -4.69 -5.40
C ASP A 29 -1.33 -4.26 -6.28
N TYR A 30 -2.24 -3.40 -5.80
CA TYR A 30 -3.43 -2.99 -6.55
C TYR A 30 -3.08 -2.29 -7.87
N ILE A 31 -1.98 -1.52 -7.92
CA ILE A 31 -1.54 -0.84 -9.15
C ILE A 31 -1.12 -1.88 -10.18
N ALA A 32 -0.33 -2.88 -9.77
CA ALA A 32 0.10 -3.96 -10.65
C ALA A 32 -1.07 -4.84 -11.11
N MET A 33 -2.02 -5.14 -10.21
CA MET A 33 -3.25 -5.87 -10.54
C MET A 33 -4.12 -5.12 -11.55
N SER A 34 -4.24 -3.80 -11.43
CA SER A 34 -4.97 -2.97 -12.39
C SER A 34 -4.35 -3.02 -13.79
N TRP A 35 -3.01 -2.94 -13.91
CA TRP A 35 -2.33 -3.11 -15.19
C TRP A 35 -2.50 -4.52 -15.78
N LYS A 36 -2.44 -5.56 -14.94
CA LYS A 36 -2.73 -6.94 -15.35
C LYS A 36 -4.17 -7.11 -15.85
N LYS A 37 -5.16 -6.52 -15.16
CA LYS A 37 -6.57 -6.50 -15.58
C LYS A 37 -6.77 -5.80 -16.93
N GLN A 38 -5.92 -4.82 -17.26
CA GLN A 38 -5.90 -4.12 -18.56
C GLN A 38 -5.17 -4.90 -19.66
N GLY A 39 -4.63 -6.09 -19.37
CA GLY A 39 -3.97 -6.98 -20.34
C GLY A 39 -2.46 -6.76 -20.47
N SER A 40 -1.85 -5.93 -19.63
CA SER A 40 -0.39 -5.79 -19.59
C SER A 40 0.25 -7.08 -19.06
N PRO A 41 1.39 -7.55 -19.63
CA PRO A 41 2.06 -8.78 -19.24
C PRO A 41 2.86 -8.63 -17.93
N VAL A 42 2.20 -8.14 -16.87
CA VAL A 42 2.80 -7.90 -15.57
C VAL A 42 2.27 -8.88 -14.53
N GLU A 43 3.13 -9.22 -13.57
CA GLU A 43 2.79 -10.06 -12.43
C GLU A 43 3.28 -9.38 -11.14
N PHE A 44 2.51 -9.51 -10.06
CA PHE A 44 2.91 -9.03 -8.75
C PHE A 44 3.32 -10.19 -7.86
N VAL A 45 4.45 -10.04 -7.16
CA VAL A 45 4.97 -11.09 -6.27
C VAL A 45 5.36 -10.49 -4.92
N TYR A 46 4.80 -11.03 -3.84
CA TYR A 46 5.25 -10.72 -2.49
C TYR A 46 6.61 -11.36 -2.19
N PRO A 47 7.62 -10.60 -1.72
CA PRO A 47 8.92 -11.16 -1.36
C PRO A 47 8.83 -12.27 -0.30
N LYS A 48 9.69 -13.28 -0.41
CA LYS A 48 9.77 -14.37 0.57
C LYS A 48 10.28 -13.89 1.95
N SER A 49 11.07 -12.82 1.97
CA SER A 49 11.64 -12.23 3.19
C SER A 49 10.62 -11.52 4.07
N GLY A 50 9.40 -11.32 3.59
CA GLY A 50 8.33 -10.64 4.31
C GLY A 50 7.61 -9.60 3.46
N ILE A 51 6.48 -9.13 3.96
CA ILE A 51 5.59 -8.19 3.28
C ILE A 51 5.60 -6.86 4.03
N SER A 52 5.83 -5.75 3.32
CA SER A 52 5.63 -4.42 3.87
C SER A 52 4.14 -4.09 3.85
N VAL A 53 3.51 -4.06 5.02
CA VAL A 53 2.09 -3.73 5.17
C VAL A 53 1.96 -2.27 5.59
N ILE A 54 1.22 -1.49 4.81
CA ILE A 54 1.00 -0.06 5.06
C ILE A 54 -0.43 0.13 5.56
N ALA A 55 -0.58 0.47 6.85
CA ALA A 55 -1.87 0.81 7.40
C ALA A 55 -2.33 2.18 6.89
N SER A 56 -3.61 2.31 6.55
CA SER A 56 -4.24 3.57 6.14
C SER A 56 -5.12 4.10 7.28
N PRO A 57 -4.59 4.90 8.21
CA PRO A 57 -5.36 5.40 9.35
C PRO A 57 -6.39 6.45 8.92
N ILE A 58 -7.57 6.39 9.54
CA ILE A 58 -8.59 7.44 9.46
C ILE A 58 -8.73 8.13 10.82
N ALA A 59 -8.95 9.44 10.82
CA ALA A 59 -9.07 10.23 12.05
C ALA A 59 -10.02 11.41 11.87
N ILE A 60 -10.68 11.82 12.97
CA ILE A 60 -11.49 13.04 13.02
C ILE A 60 -10.62 14.18 13.56
N MET A 61 -10.51 15.27 12.79
CA MET A 61 -9.76 16.44 13.22
C MET A 61 -10.41 17.11 14.44
N LYS A 62 -9.60 17.48 15.45
CA LYS A 62 -10.06 18.20 16.65
C LYS A 62 -10.78 19.51 16.32
N ALA A 63 -10.36 20.20 15.26
CA ALA A 63 -10.95 21.46 14.80
C ALA A 63 -12.17 21.28 13.88
N SER A 64 -12.71 20.06 13.75
CA SER A 64 -13.84 19.80 12.86
C SER A 64 -15.06 20.63 13.27
N LYS A 65 -15.60 21.41 12.33
CA LYS A 65 -16.84 22.19 12.52
C LYS A 65 -18.09 21.31 12.58
N ASN A 66 -17.98 20.05 12.12
CA ASN A 66 -19.10 19.11 11.99
C ASN A 66 -18.74 17.73 12.58
N VAL A 67 -18.39 17.69 13.87
CA VAL A 67 -17.95 16.45 14.55
C VAL A 67 -18.98 15.32 14.42
N LYS A 68 -20.28 15.62 14.50
CA LYS A 68 -21.34 14.61 14.37
C LYS A 68 -21.33 13.92 13.00
N ALA A 69 -21.25 14.69 11.92
CA ALA A 69 -21.19 14.14 10.56
C ALA A 69 -19.88 13.39 10.32
N ALA A 70 -18.76 13.91 10.83
CA ALA A 70 -17.47 13.22 10.75
C ALA A 70 -17.50 11.87 11.48
N LYS A 71 -18.16 11.78 12.63
CA LYS A 71 -18.35 10.51 13.35
C LYS A 71 -19.20 9.52 12.55
N LEU A 72 -20.29 9.97 11.93
CA LEU A 72 -21.12 9.10 11.08
C LEU A 72 -20.34 8.54 9.90
N LEU A 73 -19.51 9.36 9.24
CA LEU A 73 -18.64 8.89 8.16
C LEU A 73 -17.57 7.92 8.67
N TYR A 74 -16.95 8.22 9.80
CA TYR A 74 -15.96 7.34 10.44
C TYR A 74 -16.55 5.96 10.76
N ASP A 75 -17.72 5.94 11.41
CA ASP A 75 -18.45 4.72 11.76
C ASP A 75 -18.87 3.95 10.49
N TYR A 76 -19.29 4.65 9.43
CA TYR A 76 -19.62 4.04 8.15
C TYR A 76 -18.40 3.40 7.48
N ILE A 77 -17.25 4.09 7.41
CA ILE A 77 -16.03 3.55 6.80
C ILE A 77 -15.61 2.25 7.50
N LEU A 78 -15.75 2.16 8.83
CA LEU A 78 -15.43 0.97 9.62
C LEU A 78 -16.54 -0.11 9.62
N SER A 79 -17.73 0.21 9.13
CA SER A 79 -18.83 -0.74 9.03
C SER A 79 -18.55 -1.82 7.98
N ILE A 80 -19.25 -2.96 8.05
CA ILE A 80 -19.14 -4.02 7.03
C ILE A 80 -19.45 -3.47 5.63
N ASP A 81 -20.46 -2.61 5.49
CA ASP A 81 -20.86 -2.07 4.19
C ASP A 81 -19.82 -1.07 3.65
N GLY A 82 -19.27 -0.22 4.51
CA GLY A 82 -18.16 0.66 4.12
C GLY A 82 -16.92 -0.12 3.69
N GLN A 83 -16.57 -1.18 4.42
CA GLN A 83 -15.46 -2.06 4.06
C GLN A 83 -15.70 -2.81 2.74
N LYS A 84 -16.95 -3.23 2.45
CA LYS A 84 -17.29 -3.80 1.13
C LYS A 84 -17.12 -2.79 -0.01
N VAL A 85 -17.40 -1.50 0.22
CA VAL A 85 -17.11 -0.45 -0.77
C VAL A 85 -15.60 -0.33 -0.99
N LEU A 86 -14.80 -0.40 0.08
CA LEU A 86 -13.33 -0.34 -0.01
C LEU A 86 -12.74 -1.54 -0.77
N VAL A 87 -13.25 -2.75 -0.57
CA VAL A 87 -12.82 -3.95 -1.32
C VAL A 87 -13.02 -3.78 -2.83
N LYS A 88 -14.14 -3.16 -3.26
CA LYS A 88 -14.39 -2.85 -4.69
C LYS A 88 -13.39 -1.85 -5.27
N ALA A 89 -12.75 -1.05 -4.41
CA ALA A 89 -11.67 -0.15 -4.75
C ALA A 89 -10.28 -0.79 -4.52
N GLU A 90 -10.22 -2.12 -4.42
CA GLU A 90 -8.98 -2.90 -4.24
C GLU A 90 -8.23 -2.59 -2.93
N VAL A 91 -8.93 -2.06 -1.92
CA VAL A 91 -8.38 -1.82 -0.59
C VAL A 91 -8.65 -3.02 0.30
N LEU A 92 -7.59 -3.51 0.96
CA LEU A 92 -7.71 -4.59 1.94
C LEU A 92 -8.58 -4.15 3.13
N PRO A 93 -9.60 -4.93 3.50
CA PRO A 93 -10.48 -4.60 4.59
C PRO A 93 -9.79 -4.86 5.93
N VAL A 94 -10.10 -4.04 6.93
CA VAL A 94 -9.64 -4.23 8.31
C VAL A 94 -10.53 -5.19 9.10
N ARG A 95 -11.70 -5.52 8.53
CA ARG A 95 -12.68 -6.42 9.13
C ARG A 95 -12.54 -7.83 8.53
N PRO A 96 -12.22 -8.86 9.34
CA PRO A 96 -12.02 -10.22 8.83
C PRO A 96 -13.29 -10.86 8.27
N GLU A 97 -14.48 -10.32 8.62
CA GLU A 97 -15.77 -10.80 8.12
C GLU A 97 -16.08 -10.34 6.69
N VAL A 98 -15.27 -9.45 6.12
CA VAL A 98 -15.47 -8.90 4.78
C VAL A 98 -14.65 -9.72 3.78
N GLU A 99 -15.35 -10.40 2.87
CA GLU A 99 -14.73 -11.20 1.82
C GLU A 99 -13.99 -10.31 0.81
N LEU A 100 -12.83 -10.78 0.38
CA LEU A 100 -12.07 -10.18 -0.71
C LEU A 100 -12.61 -10.61 -2.08
N GLU A 101 -12.24 -9.88 -3.13
CA GLU A 101 -12.50 -10.33 -4.51
C GLU A 101 -11.79 -11.67 -4.79
N LYS A 102 -12.37 -12.47 -5.69
CA LYS A 102 -11.81 -13.77 -6.08
C LYS A 102 -10.38 -13.58 -6.62
N GLY A 103 -9.44 -14.32 -6.05
CA GLY A 103 -8.03 -14.30 -6.44
C GLY A 103 -7.15 -13.33 -5.64
N ALA A 104 -7.73 -12.51 -4.75
CA ALA A 104 -6.95 -11.71 -3.83
C ALA A 104 -6.29 -12.57 -2.74
N THR A 105 -5.07 -12.22 -2.35
CA THR A 105 -4.36 -12.88 -1.24
C THR A 105 -5.10 -12.61 0.08
N PRO A 106 -5.41 -13.64 0.89
CA PRO A 106 -6.08 -13.44 2.17
C PRO A 106 -5.33 -12.51 3.10
N VAL A 107 -6.04 -11.57 3.75
CA VAL A 107 -5.46 -10.63 4.73
C VAL A 107 -4.67 -11.37 5.81
N LYS A 108 -5.17 -12.52 6.28
CA LYS A 108 -4.49 -13.34 7.29
C LYS A 108 -3.10 -13.79 6.83
N GLU A 109 -2.95 -14.24 5.58
CA GLU A 109 -1.65 -14.65 5.02
C GLU A 109 -0.69 -13.45 4.92
N ILE A 110 -1.22 -12.29 4.51
CA ILE A 110 -0.44 -11.05 4.44
C ILE A 110 0.10 -10.67 5.82
N LEU A 111 -0.75 -10.72 6.85
CA LEU A 111 -0.38 -10.37 8.22
C LEU A 111 0.60 -11.36 8.85
N GLU A 112 0.48 -12.66 8.58
CA GLU A 112 1.44 -13.67 9.06
C GLU A 112 2.85 -13.47 8.49
N ARG A 113 2.95 -12.86 7.30
CA ARG A 113 4.22 -12.55 6.63
C ARG A 113 4.61 -11.08 6.76
N ALA A 114 3.85 -10.28 7.51
CA ALA A 114 4.12 -8.86 7.65
C ALA A 114 5.46 -8.64 8.35
N LEU A 115 6.27 -7.75 7.79
CA LEU A 115 7.48 -7.30 8.46
C LEU A 115 7.09 -6.58 9.75
N PRO A 116 7.81 -6.80 10.86
CA PRO A 116 7.52 -6.12 12.11
C PRO A 116 7.76 -4.62 11.93
N VAL A 117 6.79 -3.81 12.35
CA VAL A 117 6.86 -2.36 12.32
C VAL A 117 6.83 -1.83 13.75
N ASP A 118 7.82 -1.02 14.09
CA ASP A 118 7.84 -0.23 15.33
C ASP A 118 7.56 1.24 14.98
N ASP A 119 6.30 1.65 15.13
CA ASP A 119 5.83 2.99 14.77
C ASP A 119 6.54 4.10 15.57
N LYS A 120 6.90 3.81 16.82
CA LYS A 120 7.62 4.75 17.67
C LYS A 120 9.02 4.98 17.13
N LYS A 121 9.74 3.88 16.87
CA LYS A 121 11.08 3.94 16.27
C LYS A 121 11.06 4.58 14.89
N LEU A 122 10.08 4.25 14.04
CA LEU A 122 9.90 4.86 12.73
C LEU A 122 9.72 6.38 12.84
N THR A 123 8.98 6.85 13.83
CA THR A 123 8.74 8.28 14.05
C THR A 123 10.00 8.98 14.57
N GLU A 124 10.67 8.40 15.57
CA GLU A 124 11.86 8.97 16.19
C GLU A 124 13.07 9.00 15.24
N GLU A 125 13.25 7.96 14.44
CA GLU A 125 14.42 7.79 13.56
C GLU A 125 14.15 8.19 12.10
N LYS A 126 12.93 8.66 11.77
CA LYS A 126 12.46 8.94 10.40
C LYS A 126 13.50 9.69 9.56
N GLU A 127 13.97 10.82 10.07
CA GLU A 127 14.90 11.68 9.34
C GLU A 127 16.26 11.01 9.14
N GLY A 128 16.76 10.31 10.17
CA GLY A 128 18.00 9.54 10.10
C GLY A 128 17.92 8.42 9.07
N MET A 129 16.81 7.69 9.03
CA MET A 129 16.57 6.62 8.04
C MET A 129 16.50 7.19 6.61
N ILE A 130 15.78 8.30 6.40
CA ILE A 130 15.69 8.96 5.09
C ILE A 130 17.08 9.45 4.63
N ASN A 131 17.86 10.06 5.53
CA ASN A 131 19.19 10.54 5.23
C ASN A 131 20.14 9.39 4.85
N LYS A 132 20.10 8.28 5.61
CA LYS A 132 20.87 7.07 5.30
C LYS A 132 20.48 6.47 3.96
N PHE A 133 19.18 6.35 3.68
CA PHE A 133 18.68 5.85 2.41
C PHE A 133 19.17 6.71 1.24
N ASN A 134 19.03 8.03 1.34
CA ASN A 134 19.52 8.96 0.32
C ASN A 134 21.03 8.86 0.12
N ALA A 135 21.80 8.72 1.20
CA ALA A 135 23.25 8.60 1.13
C ALA A 135 23.70 7.32 0.41
N ILE A 136 22.94 6.23 0.53
CA ILE A 136 23.20 4.98 -0.19
C ILE A 136 22.77 5.11 -1.66
N MET A 137 21.54 5.55 -1.91
CA MET A 137 20.93 5.54 -3.24
C MET A 137 21.41 6.66 -4.17
N LYS A 138 21.91 7.77 -3.62
CA LYS A 138 22.46 8.90 -4.41
C LYS A 138 23.98 8.86 -4.53
N LYS A 139 24.64 7.84 -3.97
CA LYS A 139 26.09 7.67 -4.11
C LYS A 139 26.37 7.31 -5.57
N LYS A 140 27.07 8.22 -6.26
CA LYS A 140 27.62 7.96 -7.60
C LYS A 140 28.78 6.99 -7.52
#